data_AF-A0A7V4UZX4-F1
#
_entry.id   AF-A0A7V4UZX4-F1
#
_cell.length_a   1.000
_cell.length_b   1.000
_cell.length_c   1.000
_cell.angle_alpha   90.00
_cell.angle_beta   90.00
_cell.angle_gamma   90.00
#
_symmetry.space_group_name_H-M   'P 1'
#
loop_
_entity.id
_entity.type
_entity.pdbx_description
1 polymer ?
#
loop_
_entity_poly.entity_id
_entity_poly.type
_entity_poly.pdbx_seq_one_letter_code
_entity_poly.pdbx_strand_id
1 'polypeptide(L)'
;MRVTEYSIYSQFLYNQQNTLSSLNQTNQQISTGTKIQYGYQDVNISVNTLRLDQEEKTLKQASQAAQGGLDFAQNSDSALNDMTTALTSFKTKLVNAANQVNGTTNLNAIADELQSLRTYMMGVANTSINGRYLFSGSSMGVKPIASDGSYMGNNQQVKALVDSQVQYAFNVDGKSLFQGQDSDYQKSITTNVPMKNQTLLNTQPTQDRYITTTDAVKDMTGNTGDGNYTYFYVSGKTSDGTSFKHIIQESVNSPISDLLSKIKNEYNGNVDVSLNDSGEIQITDNQKGSSQLEFNMIGYDNTVPLTKATTGLNAGSTSITVQDASGIHAGDVLNIEGIGQVQVASSYAGGGNTTIPLAQPLQVTKDQMAGDINVRKVLTTTTTTTNGPAVGATSVNLTSVAGLNNGDGIVIGGNSYTVAGISGTTVSFAPPLTTAVTTGDSVALYPLPSTIPSGTNTLNQGVRI
;
A
#
# COMPACT_ATOMS: atom_id res chain seq x y z
N MET A 1 -60.13 49.49 -85.56
CA MET A 1 -59.60 48.12 -85.79
C MET A 1 -60.77 47.15 -85.78
N ARG A 2 -60.82 46.20 -86.72
CA ARG A 2 -61.91 45.20 -86.79
C ARG A 2 -61.50 44.00 -85.93
N VAL A 3 -62.25 43.74 -84.86
CA VAL A 3 -62.08 42.53 -84.06
C VAL A 3 -62.60 41.36 -84.89
N THR A 4 -61.72 40.44 -85.28
CA THR A 4 -62.10 39.23 -86.01
C THR A 4 -62.63 38.19 -85.03
N GLU A 5 -63.64 37.42 -85.44
CA GLU A 5 -64.28 36.35 -84.65
C GLU A 5 -63.25 35.33 -84.11
N TYR A 6 -62.19 35.07 -84.88
CA TYR A 6 -61.03 34.28 -84.49
C TYR A 6 -60.26 34.85 -83.27
N SER A 7 -60.18 36.18 -83.14
CA SER A 7 -59.54 36.85 -82.00
C SER A 7 -60.38 36.74 -80.73
N ILE A 8 -61.71 36.75 -80.85
CA ILE A 8 -62.62 36.57 -79.71
C ILE A 8 -62.54 35.12 -79.21
N TYR A 9 -62.53 34.15 -80.13
CA TYR A 9 -62.44 32.72 -79.79
C TYR A 9 -61.09 32.34 -79.17
N SER A 10 -59.97 32.85 -79.69
CA SER A 10 -58.63 32.63 -79.11
C SER A 10 -58.49 33.27 -77.73
N GLN A 11 -59.03 34.48 -77.52
CA GLN A 11 -59.06 35.11 -76.19
C GLN A 11 -59.92 34.31 -75.20
N PHE A 12 -61.05 33.76 -75.64
CA PHE A 12 -61.90 32.90 -74.82
C PHE A 12 -61.18 31.61 -74.40
N LEU A 13 -60.52 30.92 -75.35
CA LEU A 13 -59.74 29.73 -75.05
C LEU A 13 -58.57 30.00 -74.09
N TYR A 14 -57.87 31.13 -74.26
CA TYR A 14 -56.82 31.56 -73.33
C TYR A 14 -57.36 31.79 -71.92
N ASN A 15 -58.50 32.48 -71.80
CA ASN A 15 -59.16 32.70 -70.51
C ASN A 15 -59.65 31.40 -69.86
N GLN A 16 -60.21 30.47 -70.65
CA GLN A 16 -60.63 29.16 -70.17
C GLN A 16 -59.45 28.33 -69.66
N GLN A 17 -58.33 28.30 -70.41
CA GLN A 17 -57.12 27.60 -70.01
C GLN A 17 -56.52 28.16 -68.71
N ASN A 18 -56.51 29.49 -68.56
CA ASN A 18 -56.07 30.14 -67.32
C ASN A 18 -56.99 29.81 -66.15
N THR A 19 -58.29 29.74 -66.37
CA THR A 19 -59.28 29.41 -65.33
C THR A 19 -59.12 27.97 -64.86
N LEU A 20 -58.94 27.03 -65.79
CA LEU A 20 -58.66 25.62 -65.47
C LEU A 20 -57.34 25.45 -64.73
N SER A 21 -56.30 26.20 -65.11
CA SER A 21 -55.00 26.18 -64.41
C SER A 21 -55.14 26.67 -62.96
N SER A 22 -55.82 27.80 -62.74
CA SER A 22 -56.08 28.33 -61.40
C SER A 22 -56.94 27.38 -60.56
N LEU A 23 -57.95 26.75 -61.15
CA LEU A 23 -58.80 25.77 -60.46
C LEU A 23 -58.02 24.51 -60.06
N ASN A 24 -57.14 24.01 -60.94
CA ASN A 24 -56.24 22.91 -60.63
C ASN A 24 -55.26 23.25 -59.50
N GLN A 25 -54.70 24.46 -59.50
CA GLN A 25 -53.81 24.92 -58.44
C GLN A 25 -54.55 25.01 -57.09
N THR A 26 -55.75 25.61 -57.06
CA THR A 26 -56.56 25.69 -55.84
C THR A 26 -56.96 24.30 -55.34
N ASN A 27 -57.36 23.38 -56.23
CA ASN A 27 -57.66 22.00 -55.84
C ASN A 27 -56.43 21.28 -55.27
N GLN A 28 -55.23 21.51 -55.81
CA GLN A 28 -53.99 20.98 -55.24
C GLN A 28 -53.69 21.57 -53.86
N GLN A 29 -53.89 22.88 -53.66
CA GLN A 29 -53.73 23.51 -52.35
C GLN A 29 -54.74 22.97 -51.33
N ILE A 30 -56.00 22.76 -51.72
CA ILE A 30 -57.02 22.13 -50.88
C ILE A 30 -56.65 20.68 -50.53
N SER A 31 -56.19 19.91 -51.50
CA SER A 31 -55.82 18.51 -51.29
C SER A 31 -54.57 18.34 -50.43
N THR A 32 -53.59 19.25 -50.53
CA THR A 32 -52.34 19.17 -49.77
C THR A 32 -52.40 19.90 -48.44
N GLY A 33 -53.36 20.82 -48.26
CA GLY A 33 -53.41 21.74 -47.12
C GLY A 33 -52.27 22.78 -47.12
N THR A 34 -51.46 22.84 -48.18
CA THR A 34 -50.29 23.72 -48.27
C THR A 34 -50.51 24.81 -49.32
N LYS A 35 -50.07 26.02 -49.02
CA LYS A 35 -50.17 27.15 -49.97
C LYS A 35 -49.26 26.98 -51.19
N ILE A 36 -48.09 26.35 -50.99
CA ILE A 36 -47.13 26.04 -52.03
C ILE A 36 -46.67 24.60 -51.88
N GLN A 37 -46.48 23.92 -53.01
CA GLN A 37 -45.96 22.56 -53.09
C GLN A 37 -44.55 22.53 -53.67
N TYR A 38 -44.22 23.49 -54.56
CA TYR A 38 -42.94 23.54 -55.26
C TYR A 38 -42.27 24.90 -55.12
N GLY A 39 -40.93 24.89 -55.08
CA GLY A 39 -40.08 26.08 -54.93
C GLY A 39 -40.32 27.20 -55.93
N TYR A 40 -40.76 26.87 -57.13
CA TYR A 40 -41.01 27.83 -58.21
C TYR A 40 -42.34 28.60 -58.05
N GLN A 41 -43.25 28.14 -57.18
CA GLN A 41 -44.57 28.77 -56.99
C GLN A 41 -44.48 30.06 -56.16
N ASP A 42 -43.61 30.09 -55.16
CA ASP A 42 -43.23 31.30 -54.41
C ASP A 42 -41.88 31.08 -53.73
N VAL A 43 -40.84 31.73 -54.26
CA VAL A 43 -39.46 31.56 -53.77
C VAL A 43 -39.32 32.06 -52.32
N ASN A 44 -40.04 33.13 -51.93
CA ASN A 44 -39.92 33.68 -50.57
C ASN A 44 -40.56 32.76 -49.54
N ILE A 45 -41.74 32.22 -49.86
CA ILE A 45 -42.39 31.26 -48.95
C ILE A 45 -41.54 29.99 -48.86
N SER A 46 -41.03 29.46 -49.98
CA SER A 46 -40.17 28.26 -49.96
C SER A 46 -38.88 28.43 -49.17
N VAL A 47 -38.17 29.55 -49.32
CA VAL A 47 -36.95 29.82 -48.55
C VAL A 47 -37.25 29.89 -47.05
N ASN A 48 -38.34 30.55 -46.67
CA ASN A 48 -38.77 30.62 -45.28
C ASN A 48 -39.20 29.25 -44.73
N THR A 49 -39.94 28.45 -45.50
CA THR A 49 -40.31 27.09 -45.11
C THR A 49 -39.07 26.22 -44.89
N LEU A 50 -38.10 26.24 -45.81
CA LEU A 50 -36.85 25.48 -45.65
C LEU A 50 -36.06 25.90 -44.41
N ARG A 51 -35.99 27.21 -44.12
CA ARG A 51 -35.36 27.72 -42.90
C ARG A 51 -36.07 27.19 -41.65
N LEU A 52 -37.40 27.29 -41.60
CA LEU A 52 -38.20 26.83 -40.46
C LEU A 52 -38.13 25.31 -40.29
N ASP A 53 -38.15 24.53 -41.38
CA ASP A 53 -37.98 23.08 -41.33
C ASP A 53 -36.60 22.68 -40.77
N GLN A 54 -35.55 23.43 -41.13
CA GLN A 54 -34.22 23.22 -40.58
C GLN A 54 -34.15 23.60 -39.09
N GLU A 55 -34.78 24.71 -38.69
CA GLU A 55 -34.92 25.11 -37.29
C GLU A 55 -35.68 24.05 -36.48
N GLU A 56 -36.81 23.54 -36.99
CA GLU A 56 -37.60 22.48 -36.34
C GLU A 56 -36.78 21.19 -36.17
N LYS A 57 -36.08 20.73 -37.21
CA LYS A 57 -35.22 19.55 -37.13
C LYS A 57 -34.10 19.71 -36.10
N THR A 58 -33.48 20.89 -36.08
CA THR A 58 -32.41 21.20 -35.12
C THR A 58 -32.96 21.22 -33.70
N LEU A 59 -34.12 21.84 -33.47
CA LEU A 59 -34.80 21.85 -32.16
C LEU A 59 -35.19 20.44 -31.71
N LYS A 60 -35.69 19.59 -32.62
CA LYS A 60 -36.00 18.17 -32.30
C LYS A 60 -34.75 17.39 -31.88
N GLN A 61 -33.64 17.56 -32.59
CA GLN A 61 -32.36 16.91 -32.23
C GLN A 61 -31.86 17.40 -30.86
N ALA A 62 -31.93 18.71 -30.61
CA ALA A 62 -31.53 19.29 -29.34
C ALA A 62 -32.42 18.82 -28.17
N SER A 63 -33.74 18.73 -28.39
CA SER A 63 -34.69 18.18 -27.41
C SER A 63 -34.40 16.70 -27.11
N GLN A 64 -34.10 15.88 -28.11
CA GLN A 64 -33.71 14.48 -27.92
C GLN A 64 -32.38 14.34 -27.16
N ALA A 65 -31.39 15.18 -27.47
CA ALA A 65 -30.12 15.22 -26.77
C ALA A 65 -30.29 15.65 -25.29
N ALA A 66 -31.14 16.66 -25.04
CA ALA A 66 -31.47 17.11 -23.70
C ALA A 66 -32.20 16.03 -22.89
N GLN A 67 -33.16 15.31 -23.50
CA GLN A 67 -33.84 14.19 -22.86
C GLN A 67 -32.85 13.06 -22.51
N GLY A 68 -31.96 12.69 -23.44
CA GLY A 68 -30.94 11.68 -23.16
C GLY A 68 -29.97 12.09 -22.04
N GLY A 69 -29.62 13.38 -21.98
CA GLY A 69 -28.83 13.95 -20.87
C GLY A 69 -29.58 13.92 -19.54
N LEU A 70 -30.87 14.26 -19.54
CA LEU A 70 -31.74 14.19 -18.37
C LEU A 70 -31.86 12.76 -17.85
N ASP A 71 -32.14 11.80 -18.72
CA ASP A 71 -32.24 10.39 -18.35
C ASP A 71 -30.91 9.90 -17.75
N PHE A 72 -29.78 10.26 -18.35
CA PHE A 72 -28.46 9.90 -17.81
C PHE A 72 -28.22 10.51 -16.43
N ALA A 73 -28.57 11.79 -16.24
CA ALA A 73 -28.43 12.49 -14.97
C ALA A 73 -29.31 11.88 -13.87
N GLN A 74 -30.59 11.60 -14.16
CA GLN A 74 -31.52 10.97 -13.22
C GLN A 74 -31.05 9.59 -12.76
N ASN A 75 -30.53 8.79 -13.69
CA ASN A 75 -29.99 7.48 -13.35
C ASN A 75 -28.69 7.58 -12.53
N SER A 76 -27.84 8.57 -12.85
CA SER A 76 -26.64 8.85 -12.06
C SER A 76 -27.02 9.26 -10.64
N ASP A 77 -28.04 10.10 -10.47
CA ASP A 77 -28.56 10.56 -9.18
C ASP A 77 -29.15 9.41 -8.35
N SER A 78 -29.93 8.53 -8.98
CA SER A 78 -30.44 7.30 -8.33
C SER A 78 -29.29 6.42 -7.82
N ALA A 79 -28.25 6.21 -8.63
CA ALA A 79 -27.08 5.42 -8.23
C ALA A 79 -26.29 6.10 -7.09
N LEU A 80 -26.18 7.44 -7.09
CA LEU A 80 -25.56 8.19 -6.00
C LEU A 80 -26.37 8.10 -4.69
N ASN A 81 -27.70 8.09 -4.77
CA ASN A 81 -28.56 7.90 -3.62
C ASN A 81 -28.40 6.50 -2.99
N ASP A 82 -28.29 5.46 -3.84
CA ASP A 82 -28.00 4.10 -3.39
C ASP A 82 -26.61 4.00 -2.72
N MET A 83 -25.60 4.65 -3.27
CA MET A 83 -24.27 4.75 -2.63
C MET A 83 -24.33 5.47 -1.29
N THR A 84 -25.06 6.58 -1.20
CA THR A 84 -25.22 7.37 0.04
C THR A 84 -25.87 6.54 1.14
N THR A 85 -26.88 5.74 0.79
CA THR A 85 -27.55 4.83 1.72
C THR A 85 -26.62 3.71 2.19
N ALA A 86 -25.82 3.13 1.28
CA ALA A 86 -24.83 2.13 1.61
C ALA A 86 -23.71 2.70 2.51
N LEU A 87 -23.20 3.90 2.23
CA LEU A 87 -22.20 4.59 3.06
C LEU A 87 -22.73 4.91 4.46
N THR A 88 -23.99 5.33 4.55
CA THR A 88 -24.64 5.58 5.85
C THR A 88 -24.70 4.29 6.67
N SER A 89 -25.10 3.18 6.04
CA SER A 89 -25.13 1.85 6.68
C SER A 89 -23.73 1.41 7.12
N PHE A 90 -22.73 1.59 6.25
CA PHE A 90 -21.33 1.29 6.54
C PHE A 90 -20.84 2.07 7.76
N LYS A 91 -21.10 3.38 7.81
CA LYS A 91 -20.75 4.24 8.95
C LYS A 91 -21.42 3.77 10.24
N THR A 92 -22.71 3.44 10.21
CA THR A 92 -23.43 2.93 11.40
C THR A 92 -22.83 1.63 11.92
N LYS A 93 -22.45 0.71 11.02
CA LYS A 93 -21.79 -0.55 11.38
C LYS A 93 -20.38 -0.34 11.94
N LEU A 94 -19.62 0.61 11.37
CA LEU A 94 -18.29 0.97 11.87
C LEU A 94 -18.34 1.57 13.27
N VAL A 95 -19.29 2.49 13.52
CA VAL A 95 -19.53 3.07 14.86
C VAL A 95 -19.96 1.98 15.84
N ASN A 96 -20.78 1.02 15.41
CA ASN A 96 -21.13 -0.14 16.23
C ASN A 96 -19.89 -0.96 16.60
N ALA A 97 -19.01 -1.26 15.64
CA ALA A 97 -17.77 -2.00 15.87
C ALA A 97 -16.81 -1.28 16.84
N ALA A 98 -16.76 0.05 16.80
CA ALA A 98 -15.92 0.87 17.68
C ALA A 98 -16.35 0.83 19.16
N ASN A 99 -17.56 0.34 19.48
CA ASN A 99 -17.98 0.17 20.86
C ASN A 99 -17.22 -0.99 21.53
N GLN A 100 -16.62 -0.74 22.69
CA GLN A 100 -15.76 -1.66 23.46
C GLN A 100 -16.45 -2.97 23.94
N VAL A 101 -17.77 -3.11 23.81
CA VAL A 101 -18.53 -4.27 24.32
C VAL A 101 -18.53 -5.45 23.33
N ASN A 102 -18.00 -5.28 22.12
CA ASN A 102 -18.01 -6.33 21.11
C ASN A 102 -16.89 -7.37 21.31
N GLY A 103 -17.27 -8.64 21.46
CA GLY A 103 -16.33 -9.76 21.42
C GLY A 103 -15.81 -10.07 20.01
N THR A 104 -14.73 -10.83 19.90
CA THR A 104 -14.02 -11.14 18.63
C THR A 104 -14.94 -11.74 17.55
N THR A 105 -15.87 -12.62 17.93
CA THR A 105 -16.84 -13.22 16.98
C THR A 105 -17.77 -12.17 16.37
N ASN A 106 -18.23 -11.20 17.16
CA ASN A 106 -19.10 -10.13 16.67
C ASN A 106 -18.32 -9.17 15.76
N LEU A 107 -17.07 -8.87 16.09
CA LEU A 107 -16.19 -8.05 15.24
C LEU A 107 -15.95 -8.70 13.87
N ASN A 108 -15.72 -10.02 13.83
CA ASN A 108 -15.58 -10.75 12.57
C ASN A 108 -16.87 -10.70 11.74
N ALA A 109 -18.04 -10.90 12.36
CA ALA A 109 -19.31 -10.80 11.67
C ALA A 109 -19.57 -9.39 11.10
N ILE A 110 -19.22 -8.34 11.85
CA ILE A 110 -19.31 -6.96 11.36
C ILE A 110 -18.32 -6.73 10.21
N ALA A 111 -17.10 -7.29 10.27
CA ALA A 111 -16.14 -7.19 9.18
C ALA A 111 -16.67 -7.82 7.88
N ASP A 112 -17.32 -8.99 7.96
CA ASP A 112 -17.94 -9.66 6.82
C ASP A 112 -19.10 -8.83 6.22
N GLU A 113 -19.91 -8.19 7.07
CA GLU A 113 -20.97 -7.26 6.63
C GLU A 113 -20.38 -6.02 5.95
N LEU A 114 -19.30 -5.43 6.50
CA LEU A 114 -18.61 -4.28 5.92
C LEU A 114 -17.98 -4.64 4.55
N GLN A 115 -17.42 -5.85 4.41
CA GLN A 115 -16.89 -6.34 3.14
C GLN A 115 -17.99 -6.55 2.10
N SER A 116 -19.15 -7.04 2.53
CA SER A 116 -20.34 -7.19 1.68
C SER A 116 -20.87 -5.82 1.20
N LEU A 117 -20.95 -4.83 2.11
CA LEU A 117 -21.32 -3.46 1.78
C LEU A 117 -20.32 -2.81 0.81
N ARG A 118 -19.01 -3.02 1.00
CA ARG A 118 -18.00 -2.57 0.04
C ARG A 118 -18.25 -3.15 -1.35
N THR A 119 -18.52 -4.45 -1.43
CA THR A 119 -18.79 -5.14 -2.70
C THR A 119 -20.07 -4.60 -3.36
N TYR A 120 -21.10 -4.34 -2.58
CA TYR A 120 -22.34 -3.71 -3.06
C TYR A 120 -22.08 -2.32 -3.63
N MET A 121 -21.36 -1.44 -2.92
CA MET A 121 -21.01 -0.10 -3.41
C MET A 121 -20.18 -0.16 -4.70
N MET A 122 -19.23 -1.09 -4.80
CA MET A 122 -18.49 -1.32 -6.05
C MET A 122 -19.41 -1.76 -7.19
N GLY A 123 -20.48 -2.52 -6.89
CA GLY A 123 -21.53 -2.85 -7.85
C GLY A 123 -22.27 -1.62 -8.35
N VAL A 124 -22.75 -0.77 -7.43
CA VAL A 124 -23.47 0.47 -7.76
C VAL A 124 -22.57 1.45 -8.55
N ALA A 125 -21.28 1.55 -8.21
CA ALA A 125 -20.30 2.35 -8.94
C ALA A 125 -20.07 1.86 -10.39
N ASN A 126 -20.39 0.60 -10.66
CA ASN A 126 -20.28 -0.02 -11.98
C ASN A 126 -21.65 -0.12 -12.69
N THR A 127 -22.64 0.68 -12.29
CA THR A 127 -23.94 0.73 -12.97
C THR A 127 -23.78 1.22 -14.41
N SER A 128 -24.45 0.54 -15.34
CA SER A 128 -24.41 0.83 -16.77
C SER A 128 -25.82 0.95 -17.36
N ILE A 129 -25.99 1.88 -18.29
CA ILE A 129 -27.23 2.09 -19.04
C ILE A 129 -26.92 2.02 -20.52
N ASN A 130 -27.62 1.15 -21.25
CA ASN A 130 -27.38 0.92 -22.68
C ASN A 130 -25.90 0.61 -22.99
N GLY A 131 -25.23 -0.14 -22.11
CA GLY A 131 -23.80 -0.48 -22.23
C GLY A 131 -22.84 0.68 -21.93
N ARG A 132 -23.34 1.81 -21.43
CA ARG A 132 -22.55 2.99 -21.03
C ARG A 132 -22.50 3.08 -19.51
N TYR A 133 -21.30 3.04 -18.95
CA TYR A 133 -21.11 3.21 -17.51
C TYR A 133 -21.33 4.66 -17.10
N LEU A 134 -22.01 4.85 -15.97
CA LEU A 134 -22.43 6.19 -15.51
C LEU A 134 -21.24 7.02 -14.98
N PHE A 135 -20.29 6.38 -14.32
CA PHE A 135 -19.19 7.05 -13.60
C PHE A 135 -17.81 6.90 -14.28
N SER A 136 -17.74 6.49 -15.54
CA SER A 136 -16.46 6.30 -16.26
C SER A 136 -15.95 7.57 -16.97
N GLY A 137 -16.61 8.72 -16.78
CA GLY A 137 -16.31 9.94 -17.53
C GLY A 137 -16.71 9.82 -19.01
N SER A 138 -15.85 10.29 -19.93
CA SER A 138 -16.10 10.13 -21.38
C SER A 138 -15.82 8.71 -21.89
N SER A 139 -15.09 7.89 -21.14
CA SER A 139 -14.79 6.48 -21.47
C SER A 139 -15.94 5.54 -21.08
N MET A 140 -17.14 5.78 -21.61
CA MET A 140 -18.38 5.07 -21.25
C MET A 140 -18.36 3.54 -21.44
N GLY A 141 -17.42 2.98 -22.20
CA GLY A 141 -17.30 1.54 -22.41
C GLY A 141 -16.42 0.80 -21.39
N VAL A 142 -15.78 1.52 -20.47
CA VAL A 142 -14.85 0.93 -19.49
C VAL A 142 -15.52 0.91 -18.12
N LYS A 143 -15.45 -0.25 -17.46
CA LYS A 143 -15.95 -0.43 -16.09
C LYS A 143 -15.23 0.54 -15.14
N PRO A 144 -15.94 1.43 -14.43
CA PRO A 144 -15.32 2.48 -13.60
C PRO A 144 -14.40 1.94 -12.50
N ILE A 145 -14.80 0.88 -11.80
CA ILE A 145 -14.08 0.31 -10.65
C ILE A 145 -13.72 -1.15 -10.93
N ALA A 146 -12.42 -1.46 -10.91
CA ALA A 146 -11.90 -2.82 -11.04
C ALA A 146 -12.07 -3.63 -9.73
N SER A 147 -11.81 -4.94 -9.79
CA SER A 147 -11.98 -5.84 -8.63
C SER A 147 -11.05 -5.53 -7.46
N ASP A 148 -9.91 -4.90 -7.73
CA ASP A 148 -8.96 -4.41 -6.73
C ASP A 148 -9.41 -3.09 -6.07
N GLY A 149 -10.44 -2.43 -6.60
CA GLY A 149 -10.90 -1.11 -6.15
C GLY A 149 -10.22 0.06 -6.86
N SER A 150 -9.39 -0.18 -7.88
CA SER A 150 -8.79 0.88 -8.70
C SER A 150 -9.81 1.49 -9.67
N TYR A 151 -9.70 2.80 -9.88
CA TYR A 151 -10.55 3.53 -10.83
C TYR A 151 -9.91 3.51 -12.22
N MET A 152 -10.66 3.02 -13.21
CA MET A 152 -10.21 2.83 -14.60
C MET A 152 -10.87 3.83 -15.59
N GLY A 153 -11.74 4.72 -15.11
CA GLY A 153 -12.37 5.75 -15.92
C GLY A 153 -11.49 6.99 -16.13
N ASN A 154 -12.07 8.04 -16.71
CA ASN A 154 -11.39 9.32 -16.91
C ASN A 154 -12.10 10.48 -16.20
N ASN A 155 -11.46 11.66 -16.19
CA ASN A 155 -11.97 12.89 -15.56
C ASN A 155 -12.66 13.84 -16.55
N GLN A 156 -13.12 13.34 -17.70
CA GLN A 156 -13.66 14.19 -18.76
C GLN A 156 -15.18 14.33 -18.65
N GLN A 157 -15.66 15.54 -18.87
CA GLN A 157 -17.09 15.85 -18.93
C GLN A 157 -17.64 15.63 -20.34
N VAL A 158 -18.84 15.08 -20.42
CA VAL A 158 -19.62 14.83 -21.61
C VAL A 158 -20.74 15.83 -21.64
N LYS A 159 -20.81 16.59 -22.74
CA LYS A 159 -21.74 17.70 -22.91
C LYS A 159 -22.82 17.35 -23.93
N ALA A 160 -24.07 17.64 -23.59
CA ALA A 160 -25.19 17.61 -24.53
C ALA A 160 -25.41 19.01 -25.11
N LEU A 161 -25.61 19.10 -26.42
CA LEU A 161 -26.01 20.32 -27.10
C LEU A 161 -27.53 20.48 -26.96
N VAL A 162 -27.96 21.51 -26.22
CA VAL A 162 -29.39 21.77 -25.93
C VAL A 162 -29.95 22.92 -26.78
N ASP A 163 -29.07 23.75 -27.36
CA ASP A 163 -29.42 24.76 -28.36
C ASP A 163 -28.18 25.07 -29.23
N SER A 164 -28.35 25.85 -30.30
CA SER A 164 -27.34 26.21 -31.31
C SER A 164 -26.02 26.75 -30.75
N GLN A 165 -25.96 27.14 -29.47
CA GLN A 165 -24.74 27.54 -28.77
C GLN A 165 -24.68 27.14 -27.28
N VAL A 166 -25.65 26.36 -26.77
CA VAL A 166 -25.73 26.03 -25.34
C VAL A 166 -25.42 24.55 -25.13
N GLN A 167 -24.35 24.28 -24.39
CA GLN A 167 -23.91 22.94 -24.04
C GLN A 167 -23.96 22.76 -22.52
N TYR A 168 -24.62 21.69 -22.06
CA TYR A 168 -24.66 21.32 -20.65
C TYR A 168 -23.93 20.00 -20.43
N ALA A 169 -23.05 19.97 -19.42
CA ALA A 169 -22.48 18.71 -18.94
C ALA A 169 -23.53 17.98 -18.11
N PHE A 170 -23.76 16.70 -18.42
CA PHE A 170 -24.75 15.87 -17.71
C PHE A 170 -24.15 14.67 -17.00
N ASN A 171 -22.86 14.38 -17.22
CA ASN A 171 -22.17 13.29 -16.54
C ASN A 171 -21.48 13.78 -15.27
N VAL A 172 -21.38 12.87 -14.29
CA VAL A 172 -20.53 13.04 -13.10
C VAL A 172 -19.21 12.33 -13.36
N ASP A 173 -18.09 12.96 -13.03
CA ASP A 173 -16.78 12.36 -13.21
C ASP A 173 -16.46 11.41 -12.04
N GLY A 174 -16.33 10.11 -12.33
CA GLY A 174 -16.04 9.14 -11.29
C GLY A 174 -14.66 9.33 -10.65
N LYS A 175 -13.72 9.99 -11.34
CA LYS A 175 -12.42 10.30 -10.75
C LYS A 175 -12.57 11.26 -9.58
N SER A 176 -13.24 12.39 -9.74
CA SER A 176 -13.50 13.29 -8.61
C SER A 176 -14.52 12.74 -7.63
N LEU A 177 -15.39 11.80 -8.03
CA LEU A 177 -16.33 11.20 -7.08
C LEU A 177 -15.66 10.19 -6.14
N PHE A 178 -14.84 9.26 -6.68
CA PHE A 178 -14.25 8.16 -5.91
C PHE A 178 -12.81 8.44 -5.45
N GLN A 179 -12.06 9.21 -6.23
CA GLN A 179 -10.70 9.68 -5.88
C GLN A 179 -10.70 11.17 -5.54
N GLY A 180 -11.88 11.77 -5.41
CA GLY A 180 -12.04 13.16 -5.01
C GLY A 180 -11.24 13.46 -3.76
N GLN A 181 -10.48 14.54 -3.82
CA GLN A 181 -9.75 15.08 -2.69
C GLN A 181 -10.74 15.57 -1.65
N ASP A 182 -10.99 14.76 -0.63
CA ASP A 182 -11.40 15.29 0.65
C ASP A 182 -10.19 16.03 1.23
N SER A 183 -10.18 17.37 1.12
CA SER A 183 -9.07 18.22 1.56
C SER A 183 -8.90 18.24 3.08
N ASP A 184 -9.88 17.70 3.80
CA ASP A 184 -10.01 17.87 5.23
C ASP A 184 -9.29 16.78 6.02
N TYR A 185 -8.98 15.64 5.37
CA TYR A 185 -8.41 14.48 6.04
C TYR A 185 -7.13 13.96 5.37
N GLN A 186 -6.13 13.69 6.20
CA GLN A 186 -4.94 12.94 5.85
C GLN A 186 -5.08 11.52 6.39
N LYS A 187 -4.74 10.52 5.57
CA LYS A 187 -4.70 9.14 6.05
C LYS A 187 -3.52 8.99 6.99
N SER A 188 -3.81 8.67 8.24
CA SER A 188 -2.82 8.26 9.24
C SER A 188 -3.01 6.77 9.52
N ILE A 189 -1.93 6.01 9.44
CA ILE A 189 -1.89 4.62 9.89
C ILE A 189 -0.96 4.52 11.09
N THR A 190 -1.33 3.70 12.07
CA THR A 190 -0.52 3.42 13.26
C THR A 190 -0.19 1.93 13.31
N THR A 191 0.93 1.58 13.94
CA THR A 191 1.24 0.18 14.26
C THR A 191 0.21 -0.37 15.25
N ASN A 192 0.01 -1.69 15.21
CA ASN A 192 -1.05 -2.35 16.00
C ASN A 192 -0.64 -2.62 17.46
N VAL A 193 0.64 -2.49 17.80
CA VAL A 193 1.15 -2.78 19.15
C VAL A 193 1.85 -1.53 19.72
N PRO A 194 1.48 -1.08 20.93
CA PRO A 194 2.19 -0.02 21.63
C PRO A 194 3.58 -0.50 22.07
N MET A 195 4.59 0.32 21.86
CA MET A 195 5.98 -0.06 22.07
C MET A 195 6.52 0.55 23.36
N LYS A 196 6.92 -0.32 24.29
CA LYS A 196 7.54 0.06 25.56
C LYS A 196 9.05 -0.03 25.47
N ASN A 197 9.74 0.78 26.26
CA ASN A 197 11.19 0.68 26.39
C ASN A 197 11.55 -0.63 27.10
N GLN A 198 11.99 -1.61 26.31
CA GLN A 198 12.26 -2.96 26.78
C GLN A 198 13.51 -3.03 27.66
N THR A 199 14.45 -2.10 27.51
CA THR A 199 15.63 -2.01 28.39
C THR A 199 15.21 -1.59 29.80
N LEU A 200 14.45 -0.50 29.92
CA LEU A 200 14.01 0.05 31.21
C LEU A 200 13.00 -0.87 31.91
N LEU A 201 12.17 -1.58 31.14
CA LEU A 201 11.24 -2.58 31.67
C LEU A 201 11.99 -3.74 32.37
N ASN A 202 13.23 -4.02 31.95
CA ASN A 202 14.05 -5.10 32.49
C ASN A 202 15.09 -4.63 33.52
N THR A 203 15.15 -3.33 33.83
CA THR A 203 16.01 -2.79 34.92
C THR A 203 15.33 -2.87 36.28
N GLN A 204 16.13 -2.82 37.36
CA GLN A 204 15.65 -2.75 38.75
C GLN A 204 16.05 -1.41 39.37
N PRO A 205 15.11 -0.58 39.86
CA PRO A 205 13.65 -0.77 39.82
C PRO A 205 13.08 -0.66 38.40
N THR A 206 12.07 -1.47 38.09
CA THR A 206 11.38 -1.48 36.80
C THR A 206 10.71 -0.13 36.52
N GLN A 207 10.98 0.44 35.34
CA GLN A 207 10.32 1.65 34.87
C GLN A 207 9.50 1.34 33.62
N ASP A 208 8.18 1.48 33.73
CA ASP A 208 7.24 1.32 32.62
C ASP A 208 7.10 2.66 31.87
N ARG A 209 7.75 2.76 30.71
CA ARG A 209 7.75 3.97 29.87
C ARG A 209 7.68 3.58 28.38
N TYR A 210 6.84 4.27 27.61
CA TYR A 210 6.80 4.14 26.15
C TYR A 210 8.08 4.67 25.50
N ILE A 211 8.40 4.15 24.31
CA ILE A 211 9.57 4.59 23.56
C ILE A 211 9.41 6.03 23.04
N THR A 212 10.52 6.76 22.99
CA THR A 212 10.60 8.11 22.41
C THR A 212 11.56 8.15 21.23
N THR A 213 11.46 9.15 20.36
CA THR A 213 12.32 9.30 19.16
C THR A 213 13.82 9.34 19.48
N THR A 214 14.18 9.72 20.70
CA THR A 214 15.56 9.78 21.22
C THR A 214 16.07 8.45 21.78
N ASP A 215 15.18 7.49 22.04
CA ASP A 215 15.58 6.18 22.55
C ASP A 215 16.30 5.41 21.44
N ALA A 216 17.16 4.47 21.83
CA ALA A 216 17.93 3.70 20.88
C ALA A 216 17.11 2.53 20.31
N VAL A 217 17.47 2.07 19.10
CA VAL A 217 16.82 0.92 18.46
C VAL A 217 16.83 -0.34 19.34
N LYS A 218 17.87 -0.52 20.17
CA LYS A 218 17.93 -1.58 21.19
C LYS A 218 16.82 -1.51 22.23
N ASP A 219 16.38 -0.31 22.59
CA ASP A 219 15.36 -0.10 23.61
C ASP A 219 13.96 -0.46 23.06
N MET A 220 13.77 -0.30 21.75
CA MET A 220 12.56 -0.73 21.05
C MET A 220 12.51 -2.24 20.85
N THR A 221 13.65 -2.85 20.49
CA THR A 221 13.71 -4.29 20.15
C THR A 221 14.01 -5.21 21.33
N GLY A 222 14.47 -4.66 22.46
CA GLY A 222 14.93 -5.44 23.60
C GLY A 222 16.30 -6.10 23.34
N ASN A 223 17.03 -5.65 22.32
CA ASN A 223 18.34 -6.16 21.98
C ASN A 223 19.38 -5.69 23.02
N THR A 224 19.65 -6.51 24.03
CA THR A 224 20.59 -6.19 25.13
C THR A 224 22.05 -6.55 24.81
N GLY A 225 22.43 -6.65 23.52
CA GLY A 225 23.81 -6.91 23.12
C GLY A 225 23.99 -7.72 21.83
N ASP A 226 22.91 -8.10 21.16
CA ASP A 226 22.84 -8.96 19.98
C ASP A 226 23.31 -8.29 18.69
N GLY A 227 24.63 -8.14 18.60
CA GLY A 227 25.29 -7.56 17.43
C GLY A 227 25.14 -6.05 17.35
N ASN A 228 25.85 -5.46 16.39
CA ASN A 228 25.86 -4.00 16.23
C ASN A 228 24.63 -3.47 15.46
N TYR A 229 23.82 -4.35 14.86
CA TYR A 229 22.74 -3.96 13.96
C TYR A 229 21.46 -4.77 14.17
N THR A 230 20.32 -4.10 14.01
CA THR A 230 18.97 -4.69 13.93
C THR A 230 18.46 -4.54 12.50
N TYR A 231 17.76 -5.56 12.00
CA TYR A 231 17.18 -5.55 10.65
C TYR A 231 15.67 -5.40 10.74
N PHE A 232 15.12 -4.47 9.96
CA PHE A 232 13.69 -4.23 9.86
C PHE A 232 13.19 -4.54 8.46
N TYR A 233 12.27 -5.50 8.38
CA TYR A 233 11.56 -5.79 7.14
C TYR A 233 10.37 -4.84 7.04
N VAL A 234 10.40 -3.94 6.07
CA VAL A 234 9.31 -3.00 5.81
C VAL A 234 8.65 -3.37 4.49
N SER A 235 7.33 -3.42 4.49
CA SER A 235 6.54 -3.60 3.28
C SER A 235 5.27 -2.78 3.34
N GLY A 236 4.82 -2.29 2.20
CA GLY A 236 3.68 -1.41 2.17
C GLY A 236 3.30 -0.98 0.77
N LYS A 237 2.36 -0.04 0.71
CA LYS A 237 1.98 0.69 -0.50
C LYS A 237 2.12 2.17 -0.24
N THR A 238 2.65 2.90 -1.21
CA THR A 238 2.69 4.37 -1.18
C THR A 238 1.30 4.98 -1.38
N SER A 239 1.19 6.30 -1.25
CA SER A 239 -0.02 7.09 -1.49
C SER A 239 -0.66 6.82 -2.85
N ASP A 240 0.20 6.62 -3.85
CA ASP A 240 -0.09 6.34 -5.25
C ASP A 240 -0.33 4.85 -5.56
N GLY A 241 -0.27 3.98 -4.55
CA GLY A 241 -0.59 2.56 -4.65
C GLY A 241 0.56 1.67 -5.13
N THR A 242 1.78 2.20 -5.26
CA THR A 242 2.95 1.40 -5.60
C THR A 242 3.42 0.59 -4.39
N SER A 243 3.46 -0.74 -4.54
CA SER A 243 3.93 -1.65 -3.48
C SER A 243 5.45 -1.66 -3.39
N PHE A 244 5.98 -1.64 -2.17
CA PHE A 244 7.42 -1.78 -1.93
C PHE A 244 7.70 -2.81 -0.83
N LYS A 245 8.91 -3.37 -0.89
CA LYS A 245 9.49 -4.26 0.13
C LYS A 245 10.96 -3.91 0.27
N HIS A 246 11.38 -3.58 1.49
CA HIS A 246 12.75 -3.16 1.75
C HIS A 246 13.24 -3.69 3.10
N ILE A 247 14.56 -3.87 3.21
CA ILE A 247 15.23 -4.27 4.46
C ILE A 247 16.02 -3.06 4.95
N ILE A 248 15.61 -2.50 6.08
CA ILE A 248 16.31 -1.39 6.72
C ILE A 248 17.27 -1.96 7.76
N GLN A 249 18.56 -1.71 7.58
CA GLN A 249 19.58 -1.99 8.58
C GLN A 249 19.82 -0.74 9.43
N GLU A 250 19.69 -0.89 10.76
CA GLU A 250 20.01 0.15 11.72
C GLU A 250 20.98 -0.33 12.80
N SER A 251 21.80 0.58 13.30
CA SER A 251 22.64 0.30 14.46
C SER A 251 21.80 0.21 15.72
N VAL A 252 22.10 -0.75 16.60
CA VAL A 252 21.38 -0.93 17.88
C VAL A 252 21.46 0.30 18.79
N ASN A 253 22.48 1.13 18.63
CA ASN A 253 22.69 2.36 19.39
C ASN A 253 22.21 3.63 18.66
N SER A 254 21.77 3.52 17.40
CA SER A 254 21.19 4.66 16.69
C SER A 254 19.85 5.05 17.33
N PRO A 255 19.52 6.34 17.36
CA PRO A 255 18.22 6.80 17.83
C PRO A 255 17.13 6.32 16.88
N ILE A 256 15.93 6.09 17.42
CA ILE A 256 14.77 5.67 16.63
C ILE A 256 14.43 6.72 15.55
N SER A 257 14.76 8.00 15.75
CA SER A 257 14.63 9.04 14.72
C SER A 257 15.30 8.69 13.38
N ASP A 258 16.42 7.99 13.41
CA ASP A 258 17.16 7.60 12.20
C ASP A 258 16.36 6.53 11.45
N LEU A 259 15.82 5.55 12.18
CA LEU A 259 14.93 4.53 11.65
C LEU A 259 13.67 5.13 11.02
N LEU A 260 13.02 6.08 11.70
CA LEU A 260 11.84 6.77 11.17
C LEU A 260 12.18 7.56 9.89
N SER A 261 13.37 8.17 9.84
CA SER A 261 13.84 8.89 8.66
C SER A 261 14.10 7.96 7.48
N LYS A 262 14.68 6.77 7.71
CA LYS A 262 14.82 5.76 6.66
C LYS A 262 13.48 5.25 6.18
N ILE A 263 12.52 5.00 7.08
CA ILE A 263 11.14 4.64 6.69
C ILE A 263 10.53 5.76 5.83
N LYS A 264 10.67 7.03 6.21
CA LYS A 264 10.19 8.17 5.42
C LYS A 264 10.80 8.21 4.01
N ASN A 265 12.08 7.87 3.88
CA ASN A 265 12.76 7.82 2.58
C ASN A 265 12.23 6.67 1.69
N GLU A 266 11.81 5.54 2.24
CA GLU A 266 11.18 4.45 1.45
C GLU A 266 9.87 4.90 0.78
N TYR A 267 9.17 5.84 1.41
CA TYR A 267 7.96 6.47 0.86
C TYR A 267 8.26 7.71 0.00
N ASN A 268 9.50 7.87 -0.48
CA ASN A 268 9.96 9.01 -1.26
C ASN A 268 9.73 10.38 -0.58
N GLY A 269 9.64 10.42 0.75
CA GLY A 269 9.38 11.64 1.52
C GLY A 269 7.93 12.15 1.46
N ASN A 270 7.01 11.43 0.82
CA ASN A 270 5.61 11.81 0.70
C ASN A 270 4.79 11.60 1.99
N VAL A 271 5.40 11.04 3.03
CA VAL A 271 4.75 10.76 4.31
C VAL A 271 5.53 11.40 5.45
N ASP A 272 4.83 11.71 6.53
CA ASP A 272 5.39 12.06 7.81
C ASP A 272 5.32 10.87 8.75
N VAL A 273 6.48 10.45 9.25
CA VAL A 273 6.63 9.32 10.16
C VAL A 273 6.95 9.87 11.55
N SER A 274 6.10 9.59 12.53
CA SER A 274 6.28 10.01 13.93
C SER A 274 5.97 8.86 14.89
N LEU A 275 6.28 9.07 16.17
CA LEU A 275 5.83 8.20 17.26
C LEU A 275 4.67 8.89 17.98
N ASN A 276 3.63 8.13 18.33
CA ASN A 276 2.56 8.65 19.18
C ASN A 276 2.91 8.49 20.67
N ASP A 277 2.04 9.00 21.56
CA ASP A 277 2.23 8.96 23.02
C ASP A 277 2.31 7.52 23.59
N SER A 278 1.82 6.53 22.84
CA SER A 278 1.86 5.10 23.16
C SER A 278 3.09 4.38 22.57
N GLY A 279 4.01 5.11 21.93
CA GLY A 279 5.19 4.55 21.27
C GLY A 279 4.89 3.81 19.96
N GLU A 280 3.70 3.97 19.38
CA GLU A 280 3.35 3.37 18.08
C GLU A 280 3.90 4.23 16.94
N ILE A 281 4.37 3.58 15.87
CA ILE A 281 4.83 4.28 14.68
C ILE A 281 3.60 4.74 13.91
N GLN A 282 3.46 6.05 13.79
CA GLN A 282 2.41 6.73 13.04
C GLN A 282 2.97 7.21 11.71
N ILE A 283 2.34 6.80 10.61
CA ILE A 283 2.66 7.29 9.27
C ILE A 283 1.47 8.07 8.75
N THR A 284 1.66 9.35 8.55
CA THR A 284 0.67 10.29 8.02
C THR A 284 1.03 10.64 6.59
N ASP A 285 0.09 10.50 5.68
CA ASP A 285 0.28 10.92 4.30
C ASP A 285 0.28 12.46 4.18
N ASN A 286 1.29 13.03 3.52
CA ASN A 286 1.30 14.45 3.20
C ASN A 286 0.32 14.79 2.07
N GLN A 287 -0.02 13.81 1.23
CA GLN A 287 -1.09 13.91 0.25
C GLN A 287 -2.44 13.79 0.96
N LYS A 288 -3.24 14.85 0.85
CA LYS A 288 -4.60 14.92 1.40
C LYS A 288 -5.57 14.11 0.54
N GLY A 289 -6.46 13.34 1.17
CA GLY A 289 -7.52 12.58 0.49
C GLY A 289 -7.36 11.04 0.53
N SER A 290 -7.88 10.38 -0.51
CA SER A 290 -7.92 8.91 -0.62
C SER A 290 -6.53 8.33 -0.90
N SER A 291 -5.82 8.02 0.18
CA SER A 291 -4.50 7.40 0.13
C SER A 291 -4.60 5.88 0.22
N GLN A 292 -3.91 5.17 -0.68
CA GLN A 292 -3.76 3.71 -0.58
C GLN A 292 -2.62 3.30 0.36
N LEU A 293 -2.14 4.21 1.22
CA LEU A 293 -1.06 3.97 2.16
C LEU A 293 -1.30 2.70 2.99
N GLU A 294 -0.35 1.79 2.93
CA GLU A 294 -0.27 0.58 3.76
C GLU A 294 1.15 0.50 4.31
N PHE A 295 1.29 0.03 5.56
CA PHE A 295 2.58 -0.17 6.22
C PHE A 295 2.54 -1.42 7.07
N ASN A 296 3.57 -2.25 6.92
CA ASN A 296 3.84 -3.40 7.74
C ASN A 296 5.33 -3.43 8.03
N MET A 297 5.69 -3.61 9.30
CA MET A 297 7.07 -3.64 9.75
C MET A 297 7.29 -4.81 10.70
N ILE A 298 8.40 -5.52 10.54
CA ILE A 298 8.81 -6.60 11.43
C ILE A 298 10.28 -6.40 11.78
N GLY A 299 10.58 -6.33 13.07
CA GLY A 299 11.94 -6.32 13.58
C GLY A 299 12.49 -7.74 13.71
N TYR A 300 13.69 -7.95 13.20
CA TYR A 300 14.46 -9.18 13.36
C TYR A 300 15.72 -8.90 14.16
N ASP A 301 15.91 -9.69 15.21
CA ASP A 301 17.14 -9.77 15.96
C ASP A 301 17.91 -11.03 15.54
N ASN A 302 19.24 -10.98 15.51
CA ASN A 302 20.10 -12.06 15.01
C ASN A 302 20.28 -13.20 16.04
N THR A 303 19.25 -13.47 16.85
CA THR A 303 19.30 -14.44 17.93
C THR A 303 18.18 -15.45 17.87
N VAL A 304 18.56 -16.72 17.85
CA VAL A 304 17.61 -17.83 17.92
C VAL A 304 17.36 -18.19 19.38
N PRO A 305 16.09 -18.28 19.82
CA PRO A 305 15.76 -18.91 21.09
C PRO A 305 16.36 -20.31 21.08
N LEU A 306 17.16 -20.61 22.09
CA LEU A 306 17.90 -21.87 22.11
C LEU A 306 17.53 -22.69 23.35
N THR A 307 17.52 -22.06 24.52
CA THR A 307 17.30 -22.75 25.79
C THR A 307 16.92 -21.76 26.88
N LYS A 308 16.75 -22.23 28.11
CA LYS A 308 16.54 -21.35 29.26
C LYS A 308 17.59 -21.57 30.34
N ALA A 309 18.08 -20.49 30.91
CA ALA A 309 18.97 -20.50 32.07
C ALA A 309 18.16 -20.66 33.36
N THR A 310 18.58 -21.61 34.18
CA THR A 310 17.94 -21.98 35.45
C THR A 310 18.72 -21.47 36.66
N THR A 311 20.06 -21.47 36.63
CA THR A 311 20.92 -21.03 37.75
C THR A 311 22.23 -20.38 37.28
N GLY A 312 22.94 -19.69 38.18
CA GLY A 312 24.25 -19.08 37.90
C GLY A 312 24.21 -17.66 37.32
N LEU A 313 23.14 -16.91 37.59
CA LEU A 313 22.83 -15.61 36.98
C LEU A 313 23.25 -14.42 37.87
N ASN A 314 24.27 -14.61 38.71
CA ASN A 314 24.79 -13.58 39.60
C ASN A 314 26.02 -12.91 38.99
N ALA A 315 26.21 -11.62 39.25
CA ALA A 315 27.42 -10.91 38.89
C ALA A 315 28.64 -11.62 39.51
N GLY A 316 29.69 -11.83 38.72
CA GLY A 316 30.87 -12.59 39.11
C GLY A 316 30.81 -14.10 38.82
N SER A 317 29.64 -14.66 38.46
CA SER A 317 29.54 -16.07 38.09
C SER A 317 30.31 -16.36 36.80
N THR A 318 31.14 -17.41 36.82
CA THR A 318 31.94 -17.90 35.69
C THR A 318 31.28 -19.05 34.93
N SER A 319 30.05 -19.44 35.31
CA SER A 319 29.28 -20.49 34.67
C SER A 319 27.78 -20.28 34.86
N ILE A 320 26.98 -20.67 33.87
CA ILE A 320 25.51 -20.67 33.92
C ILE A 320 24.97 -22.09 33.73
N THR A 321 23.81 -22.42 34.28
CA THR A 321 23.14 -23.69 33.99
C THR A 321 21.96 -23.48 33.06
N VAL A 322 21.90 -24.20 31.95
CA VAL A 322 20.81 -24.16 30.96
C VAL A 322 20.04 -25.48 30.92
N GLN A 323 18.76 -25.46 30.53
CA GLN A 323 17.88 -26.64 30.52
C GLN A 323 18.24 -27.68 29.44
N ASP A 324 18.67 -27.20 28.29
CA ASP A 324 19.17 -28.00 27.17
C ASP A 324 20.36 -27.26 26.56
N ALA A 325 21.49 -27.94 26.38
CA ALA A 325 22.68 -27.37 25.76
C ALA A 325 22.87 -27.81 24.29
N SER A 326 21.87 -28.49 23.71
CA SER A 326 21.86 -28.86 22.30
C SER A 326 22.02 -27.64 21.40
N GLY A 327 23.08 -27.64 20.57
CA GLY A 327 23.38 -26.56 19.63
C GLY A 327 24.27 -25.43 20.16
N ILE A 328 24.59 -25.42 21.45
CA ILE A 328 25.66 -24.57 22.01
C ILE A 328 27.00 -25.31 21.82
N HIS A 329 28.07 -24.57 21.55
CA HIS A 329 29.44 -25.06 21.38
C HIS A 329 30.44 -24.10 22.05
N ALA A 330 31.66 -24.56 22.28
CA ALA A 330 32.74 -23.72 22.78
C ALA A 330 33.03 -22.55 21.82
N GLY A 331 33.15 -21.34 22.34
CA GLY A 331 33.33 -20.12 21.55
C GLY A 331 32.04 -19.45 21.07
N ASP A 332 30.87 -20.11 21.22
CA ASP A 332 29.59 -19.48 20.92
C ASP A 332 29.31 -18.30 21.86
N VAL A 333 28.64 -17.28 21.34
CA VAL A 333 28.13 -16.16 22.13
C VAL A 333 26.65 -16.40 22.42
N LEU A 334 26.31 -16.38 23.71
CA LEU A 334 24.96 -16.57 24.22
C LEU A 334 24.44 -15.23 24.74
N ASN A 335 23.24 -14.85 24.34
CA ASN A 335 22.55 -13.73 24.94
C ASN A 335 21.58 -14.23 26.01
N ILE A 336 21.76 -13.71 27.21
CA ILE A 336 20.93 -14.04 28.37
C ILE A 336 20.01 -12.85 28.63
N GLU A 337 18.70 -13.08 28.52
CA GLU A 337 17.69 -12.04 28.65
C GLU A 337 17.83 -11.26 29.98
N GLY A 338 18.18 -9.97 29.88
CA GLY A 338 18.37 -9.07 31.02
C GLY A 338 19.77 -9.08 31.67
N ILE A 339 20.72 -9.87 31.16
CA ILE A 339 22.12 -9.89 31.62
C ILE A 339 23.10 -9.51 30.50
N GLY A 340 22.73 -9.81 29.25
CA GLY A 340 23.51 -9.49 28.05
C GLY A 340 24.29 -10.68 27.50
N GLN A 341 25.27 -10.39 26.64
CA GLN A 341 26.04 -11.41 25.94
C GLN A 341 27.17 -12.00 26.77
N VAL A 342 27.34 -13.32 26.66
CA VAL A 342 28.41 -14.06 27.31
C VAL A 342 28.96 -15.12 26.37
N GLN A 343 30.28 -15.23 26.32
CA GLN A 343 30.96 -16.22 25.48
C GLN A 343 31.20 -17.51 26.24
N VAL A 344 31.01 -18.65 25.59
CA VAL A 344 31.31 -19.97 26.15
C VAL A 344 32.82 -20.24 26.15
N ALA A 345 33.40 -20.49 27.32
CA ALA A 345 34.85 -20.62 27.49
C ALA A 345 35.45 -21.90 26.89
N SER A 346 34.76 -23.03 27.05
CA SER A 346 35.32 -24.35 26.74
C SER A 346 34.21 -25.37 26.48
N SER A 347 34.60 -26.51 25.90
CA SER A 347 33.69 -27.64 25.67
C SER A 347 33.15 -28.17 26.99
N TYR A 348 31.87 -28.50 27.02
CA TYR A 348 31.16 -29.06 28.16
C TYR A 348 30.38 -30.31 27.72
N ALA A 349 29.95 -31.13 28.66
CA ALA A 349 29.20 -32.35 28.37
C ALA A 349 27.74 -32.01 28.00
N GLY A 350 27.29 -32.38 26.82
CA GLY A 350 25.91 -32.16 26.38
C GLY A 350 24.92 -33.13 27.05
N GLY A 351 23.83 -32.60 27.61
CA GLY A 351 22.75 -33.34 28.25
C GLY A 351 21.58 -32.40 28.56
N GLY A 352 20.69 -32.79 29.49
CA GLY A 352 19.62 -31.93 30.04
C GLY A 352 20.18 -30.73 30.80
N ASN A 353 19.76 -30.46 32.05
CA ASN A 353 20.31 -29.33 32.83
C ASN A 353 21.85 -29.35 32.85
N THR A 354 22.48 -28.48 32.06
CA THR A 354 23.92 -28.50 31.74
C THR A 354 24.56 -27.19 32.15
N THR A 355 25.69 -27.27 32.86
CA THR A 355 26.47 -26.09 33.26
C THR A 355 27.48 -25.72 32.18
N ILE A 356 27.34 -24.50 31.67
CA ILE A 356 28.15 -23.92 30.60
C ILE A 356 29.17 -22.96 31.23
N PRO A 357 30.48 -23.19 31.00
CA PRO A 357 31.51 -22.27 31.47
C PRO A 357 31.57 -21.02 30.60
N LEU A 358 31.73 -19.86 31.24
CA LEU A 358 31.77 -18.54 30.61
C LEU A 358 33.21 -18.02 30.52
N ALA A 359 33.56 -17.41 29.40
CA ALA A 359 34.91 -16.86 29.15
C ALA A 359 35.18 -15.61 29.99
N GLN A 360 34.12 -14.93 30.42
CA GLN A 360 34.17 -13.76 31.31
C GLN A 360 33.09 -13.89 32.39
N PRO A 361 33.33 -13.38 33.61
CA PRO A 361 32.32 -13.37 34.65
C PRO A 361 31.14 -12.46 34.25
N LEU A 362 29.93 -12.87 34.64
CA LEU A 362 28.72 -12.06 34.44
C LEU A 362 28.89 -10.68 35.10
N GLN A 363 28.44 -9.63 34.41
CA GLN A 363 28.56 -8.24 34.88
C GLN A 363 27.30 -7.76 35.61
N VAL A 364 26.17 -8.44 35.43
CA VAL A 364 24.87 -8.06 35.97
C VAL A 364 24.28 -9.25 36.70
N THR A 365 23.74 -9.01 37.90
CA THR A 365 22.94 -9.99 38.63
C THR A 365 21.49 -9.84 38.19
N LYS A 366 20.84 -10.94 37.82
CA LYS A 366 19.37 -10.99 37.70
C LYS A 366 18.84 -11.81 38.87
N ASP A 367 18.13 -11.13 39.77
CA ASP A 367 17.58 -11.75 40.98
C ASP A 367 16.63 -12.88 40.59
N GLN A 368 16.77 -14.04 41.22
CA GLN A 368 15.94 -15.23 41.00
C GLN A 368 14.54 -15.01 41.60
N MET A 369 13.76 -14.12 41.00
CA MET A 369 12.34 -13.99 41.29
C MET A 369 11.55 -14.32 40.01
N ALA A 370 11.08 -15.57 39.99
CA ALA A 370 10.09 -16.16 39.08
C ALA A 370 10.51 -16.41 37.61
N GLY A 371 11.15 -17.55 37.38
CA GLY A 371 11.09 -18.26 36.09
C GLY A 371 12.42 -18.48 35.39
N ASP A 372 12.43 -19.51 34.54
CA ASP A 372 13.54 -19.82 33.64
C ASP A 372 13.77 -18.64 32.68
N ILE A 373 15.01 -18.15 32.57
CA ILE A 373 15.34 -16.98 31.76
C ILE A 373 15.75 -17.41 30.36
N ASN A 374 15.23 -16.76 29.30
CA ASN A 374 15.56 -17.19 27.96
C ASN A 374 17.04 -16.93 27.64
N VAL A 375 17.68 -17.96 27.09
CA VAL A 375 19.03 -17.90 26.52
C VAL A 375 18.89 -18.09 25.02
N ARG A 376 19.38 -17.10 24.29
CA ARG A 376 19.37 -17.09 22.84
C ARG A 376 20.80 -17.30 22.35
N LYS A 377 20.98 -18.12 21.32
CA LYS A 377 22.28 -18.19 20.63
C LYS A 377 22.36 -17.01 19.70
N VAL A 378 23.44 -16.25 19.82
CA VAL A 378 23.76 -15.21 18.84
C VAL A 378 24.24 -15.95 17.61
N LEU A 379 23.58 -15.74 16.46
CA LEU A 379 24.00 -16.36 15.19
C LEU A 379 25.34 -15.83 14.70
N THR A 380 25.92 -14.87 15.44
CA THR A 380 27.27 -14.37 15.21
C THR A 380 28.30 -15.32 15.79
N THR A 381 28.86 -16.20 14.97
CA THR A 381 30.01 -17.02 15.41
C THR A 381 31.28 -16.19 15.21
N THR A 382 32.06 -15.97 16.28
CA THR A 382 33.37 -15.34 16.15
C THR A 382 34.42 -16.42 15.94
N THR A 383 35.19 -16.29 14.86
CA THR A 383 36.30 -17.19 14.53
C THR A 383 37.55 -16.36 14.33
N THR A 384 38.73 -16.89 14.60
CA THR A 384 39.98 -16.16 14.38
C THR A 384 40.54 -16.45 13.01
N THR A 385 41.22 -15.47 12.42
CA THR A 385 42.01 -15.70 11.21
C THR A 385 43.23 -16.56 11.53
N THR A 386 43.47 -17.60 10.73
CA THR A 386 44.69 -18.43 10.84
C THR A 386 45.85 -17.88 10.00
N ASN A 387 45.57 -16.96 9.08
CA ASN A 387 46.53 -16.23 8.27
C ASN A 387 46.18 -14.74 8.24
N GLY A 388 47.15 -13.86 8.01
CA GLY A 388 46.92 -12.42 7.82
C GLY A 388 46.85 -12.00 6.35
N PRO A 389 45.66 -12.01 5.70
CA PRO A 389 45.54 -11.60 4.30
C PRO A 389 45.80 -10.10 4.12
N ALA A 390 46.49 -9.76 3.02
CA ALA A 390 46.78 -8.39 2.62
C ALA A 390 45.56 -7.69 1.97
N VAL A 391 45.59 -6.35 1.94
CA VAL A 391 44.60 -5.53 1.23
C VAL A 391 44.47 -6.00 -0.22
N GLY A 392 43.24 -6.23 -0.70
CA GLY A 392 42.92 -6.74 -2.02
C GLY A 392 42.72 -8.26 -2.11
N ALA A 393 42.93 -9.01 -1.02
CA ALA A 393 42.62 -10.44 -1.00
C ALA A 393 41.10 -10.70 -1.03
N THR A 394 40.70 -11.74 -1.73
CA THR A 394 39.29 -12.20 -1.87
C THR A 394 39.01 -13.49 -1.08
N SER A 395 39.94 -13.89 -0.23
CA SER A 395 39.82 -15.10 0.59
C SER A 395 40.57 -14.98 1.91
N VAL A 396 40.04 -15.61 2.97
CA VAL A 396 40.64 -15.68 4.31
C VAL A 396 40.56 -17.12 4.82
N ASN A 397 41.56 -17.56 5.59
CA ASN A 397 41.52 -18.82 6.31
C ASN A 397 41.05 -18.57 7.75
N LEU A 398 40.04 -19.32 8.18
CA LEU A 398 39.45 -19.23 9.51
C LEU A 398 39.76 -20.48 10.33
N THR A 399 39.81 -20.34 11.66
CA THR A 399 40.00 -21.46 12.60
C THR A 399 38.81 -22.45 12.59
N SER A 400 37.61 -21.96 12.25
CA SER A 400 36.40 -22.77 12.01
C SER A 400 35.53 -22.07 10.97
N VAL A 401 34.82 -22.83 10.13
CA VAL A 401 33.79 -22.33 9.21
C VAL A 401 32.41 -22.89 9.55
N ALA A 402 32.26 -23.50 10.73
CA ALA A 402 31.02 -24.13 11.15
C ALA A 402 29.90 -23.08 11.22
N GLY A 403 28.83 -23.31 10.45
CA GLY A 403 27.64 -22.44 10.41
C GLY A 403 27.62 -21.43 9.26
N LEU A 404 28.63 -21.40 8.39
CA LEU A 404 28.64 -20.55 7.20
C LEU A 404 28.00 -21.23 5.99
N ASN A 405 27.14 -20.50 5.32
CA ASN A 405 26.58 -20.83 4.01
C ASN A 405 27.03 -19.81 2.97
N ASN A 406 26.94 -20.20 1.70
CA ASN A 406 27.18 -19.27 0.61
C ASN A 406 26.11 -18.17 0.61
N GLY A 407 26.51 -16.90 0.56
CA GLY A 407 25.62 -15.75 0.70
C GLY A 407 25.54 -15.15 2.11
N ASP A 408 26.17 -15.76 3.11
CA ASP A 408 26.24 -15.20 4.47
C ASP A 408 27.17 -13.97 4.52
N GLY A 409 26.93 -13.07 5.47
CA GLY A 409 27.78 -11.92 5.75
C GLY A 409 28.99 -12.30 6.61
N ILE A 410 30.15 -11.72 6.34
CA ILE A 410 31.38 -11.91 7.10
C ILE A 410 32.02 -10.55 7.36
N VAL A 411 32.33 -10.24 8.62
CA VAL A 411 33.03 -9.00 9.00
C VAL A 411 34.48 -9.32 9.32
N ILE A 412 35.37 -8.70 8.55
CA ILE A 412 36.82 -8.89 8.66
C ILE A 412 37.48 -7.51 8.77
N GLY A 413 38.28 -7.29 9.81
CA GLY A 413 39.00 -6.02 9.99
C GLY A 413 38.07 -4.78 10.07
N GLY A 414 36.86 -4.96 10.63
CA GLY A 414 35.86 -3.91 10.80
C GLY A 414 34.95 -3.64 9.58
N ASN A 415 35.16 -4.33 8.46
CA ASN A 415 34.38 -4.16 7.24
C ASN A 415 33.54 -5.41 6.91
N SER A 416 32.33 -5.20 6.39
CA SER A 416 31.39 -6.28 6.02
C SER A 416 31.60 -6.74 4.57
N TYR A 417 31.61 -8.05 4.36
CA TYR A 417 31.74 -8.71 3.07
C TYR A 417 30.68 -9.82 2.94
N THR A 418 30.41 -10.27 1.72
CA THR A 418 29.51 -11.41 1.47
C THR A 418 30.33 -12.64 1.10
N VAL A 419 30.03 -13.77 1.73
CA VAL A 419 30.66 -15.06 1.42
C VAL A 419 30.24 -15.50 0.02
N ALA A 420 31.22 -15.66 -0.87
CA ALA A 420 31.06 -16.08 -2.26
C ALA A 420 31.29 -17.59 -2.45
N GLY A 421 31.90 -18.26 -1.47
CA GLY A 421 32.14 -19.70 -1.50
C GLY A 421 33.02 -20.16 -0.34
N ILE A 422 32.84 -21.41 0.08
CA ILE A 422 33.52 -22.02 1.22
C ILE A 422 34.21 -23.30 0.73
N SER A 423 35.52 -23.43 0.98
CA SER A 423 36.29 -24.63 0.63
C SER A 423 37.20 -24.99 1.80
N GLY A 424 36.84 -26.05 2.54
CA GLY A 424 37.52 -26.41 3.77
C GLY A 424 37.43 -25.28 4.81
N THR A 425 38.57 -24.78 5.29
CA THR A 425 38.66 -23.64 6.22
C THR A 425 38.84 -22.29 5.51
N THR A 426 38.90 -22.28 4.18
CA THR A 426 39.05 -21.07 3.36
C THR A 426 37.68 -20.53 2.98
N VAL A 427 37.43 -19.27 3.32
CA VAL A 427 36.22 -18.54 2.95
C VAL A 427 36.60 -17.50 1.90
N SER A 428 35.96 -17.58 0.74
CA SER A 428 36.03 -16.56 -0.30
C SER A 428 34.90 -15.55 -0.13
N PHE A 429 35.19 -14.27 -0.35
CA PHE A 429 34.24 -13.19 -0.14
C PHE A 429 34.39 -12.09 -1.19
N ALA A 430 33.32 -11.32 -1.37
CA ALA A 430 33.28 -10.14 -2.24
C ALA A 430 32.62 -8.98 -1.48
N PRO A 431 33.06 -7.72 -1.66
CA PRO A 431 34.21 -7.24 -2.45
C PRO A 431 35.60 -7.59 -1.84
N PRO A 432 36.74 -7.28 -2.49
CA PRO A 432 38.08 -7.54 -1.94
C PRO A 432 38.35 -6.78 -0.63
N LEU A 433 39.20 -7.34 0.24
CA LEU A 433 39.58 -6.75 1.53
C LEU A 433 40.11 -5.33 1.37
N THR A 434 39.54 -4.38 2.12
CA THR A 434 39.96 -2.97 2.13
C THR A 434 40.97 -2.66 3.23
N THR A 435 41.14 -3.56 4.21
CA THR A 435 42.05 -3.42 5.35
C THR A 435 42.91 -4.69 5.50
N ALA A 436 44.17 -4.52 5.90
CA ALA A 436 45.05 -5.65 6.20
C ALA A 436 44.62 -6.28 7.53
N VAL A 437 44.61 -7.61 7.57
CA VAL A 437 44.13 -8.37 8.74
C VAL A 437 45.32 -9.11 9.31
N THR A 438 45.52 -9.06 10.63
CA THR A 438 46.57 -9.78 11.32
C THR A 438 46.13 -11.20 11.68
N THR A 439 47.10 -12.11 11.85
CA THR A 439 46.80 -13.48 12.31
C THR A 439 46.27 -13.43 13.75
N GLY A 440 45.13 -14.06 14.00
CA GLY A 440 44.45 -14.02 15.30
C GLY A 440 43.36 -12.95 15.42
N ASP A 441 43.13 -12.13 14.40
CA ASP A 441 42.05 -11.15 14.40
C ASP A 441 40.69 -11.85 14.45
N SER A 442 39.78 -11.31 15.27
CA SER A 442 38.40 -11.80 15.38
C SER A 442 37.62 -11.48 14.11
N VAL A 443 37.04 -12.51 13.52
CA VAL A 443 36.13 -12.47 12.37
C VAL A 443 34.74 -12.81 12.86
N ALA A 444 33.79 -11.91 12.61
CA ALA A 444 32.39 -12.13 12.97
C ALA A 444 31.61 -12.61 11.75
N LEU A 445 30.90 -13.73 11.90
CA LEU A 445 30.13 -14.39 10.84
C LEU A 445 28.65 -14.12 11.07
N TYR A 446 27.92 -13.63 10.08
CA TYR A 446 26.49 -13.30 10.21
C TYR A 446 25.72 -14.01 9.09
N PRO A 447 24.81 -14.94 9.39
CA PRO A 447 23.93 -15.46 8.37
C PRO A 447 23.02 -14.34 7.88
N LEU A 448 23.05 -14.07 6.58
CA LEU A 448 22.11 -13.15 5.96
C LEU A 448 20.89 -14.00 5.58
N PRO A 449 19.70 -13.77 6.16
CA PRO A 449 18.51 -14.50 5.74
C PRO A 449 18.24 -14.22 4.26
N SER A 450 18.43 -15.25 3.43
CA SER A 450 18.35 -15.16 1.97
C SER A 450 16.93 -14.95 1.44
N THR A 451 15.90 -14.96 2.29
CA THR A 451 14.49 -14.82 1.89
C THR A 451 13.61 -14.26 3.01
N ILE A 452 12.68 -13.37 2.64
CA ILE A 452 11.52 -12.96 3.47
C ILE A 452 10.68 -14.21 3.79
N PRO A 453 10.37 -14.54 5.06
CA PRO A 453 9.54 -15.69 5.39
C PRO A 453 8.15 -15.57 4.75
N SER A 454 7.89 -16.34 3.70
CA SER A 454 6.60 -16.40 3.02
C SER A 454 5.70 -17.41 3.73
N GLY A 455 4.89 -16.95 4.68
CA GLY A 455 3.65 -17.61 5.11
C GLY A 455 3.77 -18.96 5.86
N THR A 456 2.89 -19.10 6.86
CA THR A 456 2.36 -20.38 7.38
C THR A 456 3.29 -21.36 8.11
N ASN A 457 4.45 -20.94 8.60
CA ASN A 457 5.07 -21.61 9.74
C ASN A 457 5.27 -20.62 10.88
N THR A 458 4.79 -21.02 12.05
CA THR A 458 4.78 -20.32 13.33
C THR A 458 5.98 -19.38 13.51
N LEU A 459 5.74 -18.08 13.26
CA LEU A 459 6.66 -16.98 13.59
C LEU A 459 6.67 -16.78 15.11
N ASN A 460 7.30 -17.70 15.84
CA ASN A 460 7.70 -17.55 17.24
C ASN A 460 8.99 -16.73 17.40
N GLN A 461 9.52 -16.16 16.30
CA GLN A 461 10.87 -15.60 16.22
C GLN A 461 10.93 -14.15 15.71
N GLY A 462 9.80 -13.46 15.60
CA GLY A 462 9.77 -12.01 15.38
C GLY A 462 9.20 -11.34 16.63
N VAL A 463 9.86 -10.28 17.12
CA VAL A 463 9.16 -9.32 17.99
C VAL A 463 8.11 -8.68 17.09
N ARG A 464 6.84 -9.07 17.29
CA ARG A 464 5.72 -8.42 16.62
C ARG A 464 5.64 -7.00 17.16
N ILE A 465 5.91 -6.05 16.26
CA ILE A 465 5.68 -4.61 16.41
C ILE A 465 4.28 -4.30 15.88
#